data_AF-A0A9W9E5C7-F1
#
_entry.id   AF-A0A9W9E5C7-F1
#
_cell.length_a   1.000
_cell.length_b   1.000
_cell.length_c   1.000
_cell.angle_alpha   90.00
_cell.angle_beta   90.00
_cell.angle_gamma   90.00
#
_symmetry.space_group_name_H-M   'P 1'
#
loop_
_entity.id
_entity.type
_entity.pdbx_description
1 polymer ?
#
loop_
_entity_poly.entity_id
_entity_poly.type
_entity_poly.pdbx_seq_one_letter_code
_entity_poly.pdbx_strand_id
1 'polypeptide(L)'
;MAKTQINQFWIWILSSTAIIGVLLIAFPALHSLSAASPPSPSKSTNNDGTKEAHNTIYNPGDSVLQGARSSNDRPNFLFEFLERHDIESLDSAADEAWDQAMSTPLGGFLLVKHNETYNLGWGVSMFHSVHCLRMLRATMQNYFGLAAENTGHGTHTHGGRDGATLKVDERTHVEHCLGYIGRALLCNGDDTLEPPFTKKDADGNILLSAVNGQGHQHSCRDSTLAWQTVFASEEDPVEPFEWSAGDTVRSVFGKK
;
A
#
# COMPACT_ATOMS: atom_id res chain seq x y z
N MET A 1 -7.89 -62.68 47.69
CA MET A 1 -6.88 -62.60 46.62
C MET A 1 -6.94 -61.19 46.04
N ALA A 2 -6.03 -60.31 46.47
CA ALA A 2 -6.00 -58.91 46.10
C ALA A 2 -5.22 -58.74 44.79
N LYS A 3 -5.80 -58.02 43.82
CA LYS A 3 -5.17 -57.73 42.52
C LYS A 3 -4.71 -56.28 42.53
N THR A 4 -3.40 -56.08 42.48
CA THR A 4 -2.68 -54.81 42.55
C THR A 4 -2.99 -53.95 41.32
N GLN A 5 -3.51 -52.73 41.52
CA GLN A 5 -3.64 -51.71 40.48
C GLN A 5 -2.29 -50.99 40.33
N ILE A 6 -1.61 -51.22 39.20
CA ILE A 6 -0.39 -50.50 38.82
C ILE A 6 -0.79 -49.14 38.24
N ASN A 7 -0.26 -48.08 38.83
CA ASN A 7 -0.56 -46.69 38.54
C ASN A 7 0.05 -46.28 37.18
N GLN A 8 -0.78 -45.87 36.21
CA GLN A 8 -0.36 -45.53 34.83
C GLN A 8 0.51 -44.25 34.73
N PHE A 9 0.79 -43.58 35.85
CA PHE A 9 1.64 -42.39 35.89
C PHE A 9 3.13 -42.68 35.59
N TRP A 10 3.60 -43.91 35.79
CA TRP A 10 5.02 -44.27 35.61
C TRP A 10 5.42 -44.65 34.18
N ILE A 11 4.47 -44.95 33.30
CA ILE A 11 4.76 -45.37 31.91
C ILE A 11 5.15 -44.17 31.04
N TRP A 12 4.63 -42.97 31.33
CA TRP A 12 4.93 -41.77 30.56
C TRP A 12 6.31 -41.16 30.84
N ILE A 13 6.80 -41.22 32.09
CA ILE A 13 8.09 -40.63 32.49
C ILE A 13 9.30 -41.39 31.88
N LEU A 14 9.19 -42.70 31.67
CA LEU A 14 10.27 -43.51 31.11
C LEU A 14 10.41 -43.39 29.57
N SER A 15 9.44 -42.81 28.88
CA SER A 15 9.49 -42.62 27.41
C SER A 15 10.16 -41.30 27.00
N SER A 16 10.08 -40.25 27.83
CA SER A 16 10.60 -38.92 27.50
C SER A 16 12.10 -38.77 27.71
N THR A 17 12.70 -39.54 28.62
CA THR A 17 14.16 -39.51 28.85
C THR A 17 14.96 -40.25 27.78
N ALA A 18 14.36 -41.22 27.09
CA ALA A 18 15.01 -41.95 26.00
C ALA A 18 15.15 -41.12 24.71
N ILE A 19 14.23 -40.18 24.44
CA ILE A 19 14.24 -39.37 23.20
C ILE A 19 15.25 -38.21 23.29
N ILE A 20 15.44 -37.63 24.48
CA ILE A 20 16.40 -36.54 24.69
C ILE A 20 17.86 -37.04 24.63
N GLY A 21 18.11 -38.30 25.02
CA GLY A 21 19.44 -38.92 24.97
C GLY A 21 19.95 -39.21 23.54
N VAL A 22 19.06 -39.40 22.56
CA VAL A 22 19.48 -39.72 21.17
C VAL A 22 19.84 -38.46 20.38
N LEU A 23 19.25 -37.30 20.70
CA LEU A 23 19.56 -36.03 20.01
C LEU A 23 20.87 -35.38 20.46
N LEU A 24 21.44 -35.78 21.61
CA LEU A 24 22.69 -35.22 22.14
C LEU A 24 23.94 -36.06 21.80
N ILE A 25 23.80 -37.23 21.18
CA ILE A 25 24.94 -38.12 20.82
C ILE A 25 25.33 -37.98 19.33
N ALA A 26 24.54 -37.26 18.51
CA ALA A 26 24.77 -37.15 17.07
C ALA A 26 25.49 -35.87 16.59
N PHE A 27 25.93 -34.97 17.48
CA PHE A 27 26.74 -33.82 17.05
C PHE A 27 27.78 -33.40 18.10
N PRO A 28 29.03 -33.88 17.95
CA PRO A 28 30.17 -33.08 18.36
C PRO A 28 31.05 -32.72 17.16
N ALA A 29 31.33 -31.42 17.09
CA ALA A 29 32.47 -30.77 16.45
C ALA A 29 32.52 -30.74 14.92
N LEU A 30 32.23 -29.54 14.36
CA LEU A 30 33.31 -28.75 13.78
C LEU A 30 33.05 -27.26 14.03
N HIS A 31 33.82 -26.70 14.96
CA HIS A 31 34.06 -25.27 15.09
C HIS A 31 34.81 -24.73 13.86
N SER A 32 34.67 -23.41 13.66
CA SER A 32 35.57 -22.53 12.91
C SER A 32 35.33 -22.43 11.40
N LEU A 33 34.45 -21.51 11.01
CA LEU A 33 34.63 -20.65 9.84
C LEU A 33 34.16 -19.24 10.20
N SER A 34 35.12 -18.45 10.68
CA SER A 34 35.10 -17.01 10.47
C SER A 34 35.18 -16.80 8.96
N ALA A 35 34.05 -16.42 8.35
CA ALA A 35 33.99 -16.01 6.96
C ALA A 35 33.43 -14.60 6.95
N ALA A 36 34.32 -13.68 6.59
CA ALA A 36 34.04 -12.28 6.33
C ALA A 36 32.73 -12.09 5.56
N SER A 37 31.98 -11.06 5.94
CA SER A 37 30.90 -10.52 5.12
C SER A 37 31.42 -10.31 3.70
N PRO A 38 30.71 -10.78 2.65
CA PRO A 38 31.13 -10.50 1.29
C PRO A 38 31.12 -8.97 1.07
N PRO A 39 32.14 -8.41 0.40
CA PRO A 39 32.16 -7.00 0.09
C PRO A 39 30.96 -6.67 -0.79
N SER A 40 30.26 -5.59 -0.44
CA SER A 40 29.26 -4.98 -1.31
C SER A 40 29.84 -4.82 -2.71
N PRO A 41 29.13 -5.19 -3.79
CA PRO A 41 29.59 -4.85 -5.12
C PRO A 41 29.55 -3.32 -5.23
N SER A 42 30.74 -2.73 -5.30
CA SER A 42 30.91 -1.36 -5.75
C SER A 42 30.42 -1.29 -7.20
N LYS A 43 29.17 -0.84 -7.40
CA LYS A 43 28.77 -0.31 -8.70
C LYS A 43 29.49 1.02 -8.88
N SER A 44 30.59 0.95 -9.61
CA SER A 44 31.14 2.06 -10.38
C SER A 44 30.01 2.69 -11.19
N THR A 45 29.55 3.86 -10.77
CA THR A 45 28.72 4.72 -11.60
C THR A 45 29.65 5.44 -12.57
N ASN A 46 29.87 4.83 -13.73
CA ASN A 46 30.16 5.61 -14.92
C ASN A 46 28.92 6.45 -15.22
N ASN A 47 29.09 7.76 -15.17
CA ASN A 47 28.16 8.73 -15.73
C ASN A 47 27.97 8.40 -17.21
N ASP A 48 26.79 7.89 -17.56
CA ASP A 48 26.20 8.19 -18.85
C ASP A 48 24.73 8.52 -18.66
N GLY A 49 24.37 9.71 -19.13
CA GLY A 49 23.12 10.37 -18.86
C GLY A 49 22.02 9.82 -19.74
N THR A 50 21.18 8.97 -19.18
CA THR A 50 19.77 8.83 -19.57
C THR A 50 18.98 8.52 -18.32
N LYS A 51 18.40 9.56 -17.71
CA LYS A 51 17.38 9.36 -16.67
C LYS A 51 16.16 8.78 -17.40
N GLU A 52 15.90 7.49 -17.23
CA GLU A 52 14.59 6.93 -17.55
C GLU A 52 13.56 7.73 -16.76
N ALA A 53 12.71 8.47 -17.48
CA ALA A 53 11.58 9.15 -16.88
C ALA A 53 10.66 8.06 -16.35
N HIS A 54 10.66 7.88 -15.04
CA HIS A 54 9.65 7.06 -14.38
C HIS A 54 8.28 7.61 -14.77
N ASN A 55 7.44 6.81 -15.39
CA ASN A 55 6.05 7.14 -15.73
C ASN A 55 5.19 7.18 -14.45
N THR A 56 5.53 8.08 -13.53
CA THR A 56 4.69 8.41 -12.39
C THR A 56 3.39 9.01 -12.92
N ILE A 57 2.24 8.74 -12.27
CA ILE A 57 0.96 9.40 -12.61
C ILE A 57 1.10 10.94 -12.55
N TYR A 58 2.08 11.40 -11.78
CA TYR A 58 2.48 12.79 -11.65
C TYR A 58 3.88 12.98 -12.25
N ASN A 59 4.00 13.48 -13.49
CA ASN A 59 5.30 13.90 -14.03
C ASN A 59 5.49 15.41 -13.83
N PRO A 60 6.35 15.86 -12.89
CA PRO A 60 6.58 17.29 -12.66
C PRO A 60 7.25 17.99 -13.85
N GLY A 61 7.73 17.23 -14.84
CA GLY A 61 8.37 17.72 -16.05
C GLY A 61 7.43 17.90 -17.25
N ASP A 62 6.14 17.58 -17.14
CA ASP A 62 5.21 17.81 -18.25
C ASP A 62 5.09 19.32 -18.50
N SER A 63 5.36 19.70 -19.75
CA SER A 63 5.42 21.09 -20.24
C SER A 63 4.15 21.92 -20.00
N VAL A 64 3.05 21.29 -19.56
CA VAL A 64 1.83 21.94 -19.07
C VAL A 64 2.07 22.74 -17.78
N LEU A 65 3.08 22.39 -16.98
CA LEU A 65 3.39 23.05 -15.69
C LEU A 65 4.29 24.30 -15.81
N GLN A 66 4.93 24.54 -16.97
CA GLN A 66 5.87 25.67 -17.12
C GLN A 66 5.19 27.02 -17.44
N GLY A 67 3.86 27.06 -17.56
CA GLY A 67 3.11 28.29 -17.84
C GLY A 67 2.83 29.19 -16.63
N ALA A 68 2.97 28.68 -15.40
CA ALA A 68 2.59 29.44 -14.21
C ALA A 68 3.76 30.26 -13.66
N ARG A 69 3.84 31.53 -14.06
CA ARG A 69 4.66 32.53 -13.36
C ARG A 69 4.29 32.56 -11.88
N SER A 70 5.32 32.43 -11.06
CA SER A 70 5.40 32.74 -9.63
C SER A 70 4.24 33.56 -9.06
N SER A 71 3.34 32.87 -8.37
CA SER A 71 2.60 33.41 -7.23
C SER A 71 2.58 32.31 -6.17
N ASN A 72 2.68 32.67 -4.90
CA ASN A 72 2.74 31.73 -3.77
C ASN A 72 1.43 30.95 -3.51
N ASP A 73 0.45 31.00 -4.41
CA ASP A 73 -0.68 30.07 -4.45
C ASP A 73 -0.29 28.88 -5.32
N ARG A 74 -0.26 27.66 -4.76
CA ARG A 74 -0.16 26.45 -5.60
C ARG A 74 -1.42 26.41 -6.47
N PRO A 75 -1.34 26.62 -7.81
CA PRO A 75 -2.54 26.56 -8.62
C PRO A 75 -3.04 25.12 -8.65
N ASN A 76 -4.33 24.93 -8.37
CA ASN A 76 -5.00 23.69 -8.74
C ASN A 76 -4.78 23.49 -10.25
N PHE A 77 -4.19 22.36 -10.64
CA PHE A 77 -4.00 22.03 -12.05
C PHE A 77 -5.10 21.06 -12.48
N LEU A 78 -5.54 21.19 -13.73
CA LEU A 78 -6.45 20.22 -14.32
C LEU A 78 -5.64 19.00 -14.75
N PHE A 79 -6.13 17.82 -14.39
CA PHE A 79 -5.54 16.56 -14.78
C PHE A 79 -6.63 15.64 -15.29
N GLU A 80 -6.43 15.10 -16.49
CA GLU A 80 -7.36 14.20 -17.14
C GLU A 80 -6.98 12.76 -16.83
N PHE A 81 -7.95 11.97 -16.35
CA PHE A 81 -7.74 10.53 -16.15
C PHE A 81 -7.90 9.80 -17.47
N LEU A 82 -6.78 9.47 -18.09
CA LEU A 82 -6.72 8.61 -19.25
C LEU A 82 -6.78 7.14 -18.85
N GLU A 83 -7.25 6.29 -19.76
CA GLU A 83 -7.21 4.84 -19.64
C GLU A 83 -5.77 4.35 -19.47
N ARG A 84 -5.53 3.48 -18.47
CA ARG A 84 -4.19 3.02 -18.11
C ARG A 84 -4.18 1.55 -17.72
N HIS A 85 -4.07 0.67 -18.71
CA HIS A 85 -4.03 -0.79 -18.51
C HIS A 85 -2.85 -1.26 -17.64
N ASP A 86 -1.74 -0.52 -17.62
CA ASP A 86 -0.53 -0.83 -16.84
C ASP A 86 -0.74 -0.67 -15.33
N ILE A 87 -1.75 0.09 -14.91
CA ILE A 87 -2.15 0.23 -13.49
C ILE A 87 -3.60 -0.22 -13.24
N GLU A 88 -4.33 -0.62 -14.27
CA GLU A 88 -5.68 -1.21 -14.19
C GLU A 88 -5.61 -2.71 -14.51
N SER A 89 -4.65 -3.40 -13.90
CA SER A 89 -4.52 -4.86 -13.94
C SER A 89 -4.16 -5.41 -12.57
N LEU A 90 -4.74 -6.57 -12.24
CA LEU A 90 -4.40 -7.36 -11.06
C LEU A 90 -3.32 -8.41 -11.35
N ASP A 91 -2.82 -8.52 -12.59
CA ASP A 91 -1.71 -9.43 -12.85
C ASP A 91 -0.47 -8.99 -12.08
N SER A 92 0.29 -9.96 -11.55
CA SER A 92 1.54 -9.69 -10.85
C SER A 92 2.59 -9.00 -11.74
N ALA A 93 2.48 -9.16 -13.06
CA ALA A 93 3.30 -8.45 -14.05
C ALA A 93 3.08 -6.92 -14.02
N ALA A 94 1.93 -6.46 -13.51
CA ALA A 94 1.62 -5.03 -13.39
C ALA A 94 2.03 -4.44 -12.02
N ASP A 95 2.53 -5.25 -11.08
CA ASP A 95 2.88 -4.79 -9.74
C ASP A 95 3.94 -3.68 -9.75
N GLU A 96 4.97 -3.82 -10.59
CA GLU A 96 6.01 -2.82 -10.71
C GLU A 96 5.47 -1.50 -11.29
N ALA A 97 4.68 -1.57 -12.36
CA ALA A 97 4.07 -0.39 -12.96
C ALA A 97 3.14 0.32 -11.97
N TRP A 98 2.36 -0.43 -11.20
CA TRP A 98 1.52 0.09 -10.12
C TRP A 98 2.35 0.81 -9.05
N ASP A 99 3.39 0.16 -8.52
CA ASP A 99 4.20 0.70 -7.44
C ASP A 99 4.96 1.97 -7.88
N GLN A 100 5.48 1.98 -9.12
CA GLN A 100 6.13 3.14 -9.73
C GLN A 100 5.14 4.29 -10.00
N ALA A 101 3.92 3.98 -10.40
CA ALA A 101 2.90 4.97 -10.71
C ALA A 101 2.36 5.67 -9.46
N MET A 102 2.23 4.94 -8.35
CA MET A 102 1.50 5.40 -7.16
C MET A 102 2.38 5.75 -5.96
N SER A 103 3.62 5.28 -5.89
CA SER A 103 4.47 5.46 -4.72
C SER A 103 5.90 5.84 -5.08
N THR A 104 6.73 6.00 -4.06
CA THR A 104 8.18 6.16 -4.20
C THR A 104 8.88 4.84 -3.89
N PRO A 105 10.15 4.63 -4.31
CA PRO A 105 10.89 3.41 -4.01
C PRO A 105 11.02 3.08 -2.51
N LEU A 106 10.85 4.07 -1.64
CA LEU A 106 10.87 3.91 -0.18
C LEU A 106 9.46 3.89 0.43
N GLY A 107 8.42 3.61 -0.37
CA GLY A 107 7.04 3.47 0.11
C GLY A 107 6.35 4.79 0.48
N GLY A 108 6.86 5.93 0.01
CA GLY A 108 6.23 7.23 0.21
C GLY A 108 6.43 7.86 1.59
N PHE A 109 7.40 7.37 2.39
CA PHE A 109 7.75 8.00 3.66
C PHE A 109 8.58 9.28 3.49
N LEU A 110 8.27 10.29 4.31
CA LEU A 110 9.18 11.40 4.56
C LEU A 110 10.23 10.96 5.59
N LEU A 111 11.48 10.83 5.17
CA LEU A 111 12.57 10.45 6.07
C LEU A 111 13.06 11.65 6.88
N VAL A 112 12.82 11.61 8.20
CA VAL A 112 13.24 12.64 9.15
C VAL A 112 14.43 12.15 9.95
N LYS A 113 15.54 12.88 9.92
CA LYS A 113 16.73 12.54 10.69
C LYS A 113 16.42 12.55 12.19
N HIS A 114 16.61 11.41 12.85
CA HIS A 114 16.45 11.30 14.30
C HIS A 114 17.78 11.45 15.03
N ASN A 115 18.82 10.79 14.52
CA ASN A 115 20.20 10.93 15.00
C ASN A 115 21.19 10.65 13.85
N GLU A 116 22.48 10.46 14.15
CA GLU A 116 23.51 10.22 13.13
C GLU A 116 23.34 8.90 12.37
N THR A 117 22.69 7.89 12.96
CA THR A 117 22.60 6.53 12.42
C THR A 117 21.17 6.11 12.09
N TYR A 118 20.16 6.88 12.48
CA TYR A 118 18.76 6.51 12.36
C TYR A 118 17.88 7.65 11.85
N ASN A 119 17.01 7.30 10.89
CA ASN A 119 15.96 8.17 10.36
C ASN A 119 14.59 7.59 10.72
N LEU A 120 13.64 8.46 11.05
CA LEU A 120 12.24 8.13 11.26
C LEU A 120 11.47 8.32 9.97
N GLY A 121 10.72 7.30 9.55
CA GLY A 121 9.75 7.42 8.47
C GLY A 121 8.48 8.08 8.97
N TRP A 122 8.23 9.31 8.52
CA TRP A 122 6.95 10.00 8.71
C TRP A 122 6.04 9.66 7.55
N GLY A 123 4.77 9.39 7.86
CA GLY A 123 3.76 9.22 6.84
C GLY A 123 3.42 10.57 6.22
N VAL A 124 3.04 10.51 4.95
CA VAL A 124 2.28 11.57 4.28
C VAL A 124 0.96 10.93 3.89
N SER A 125 -0.18 11.52 4.29
CA SER A 125 -1.49 10.86 4.23
C SER A 125 -1.88 10.35 2.84
N MET A 126 -1.51 11.06 1.78
CA MET A 126 -1.67 10.60 0.40
C MET A 126 -0.93 9.27 0.17
N PHE A 127 0.37 9.21 0.52
CA PHE A 127 1.19 8.01 0.36
C PHE A 127 0.72 6.86 1.25
N HIS A 128 0.26 7.17 2.46
CA HIS A 128 -0.32 6.18 3.35
C HIS A 128 -1.63 5.60 2.77
N SER A 129 -2.47 6.44 2.17
CA SER A 129 -3.72 6.00 1.53
C SER A 129 -3.47 5.07 0.34
N VAL A 130 -2.52 5.41 -0.54
CA VAL A 130 -2.16 4.52 -1.67
C VAL A 130 -1.42 3.25 -1.22
N HIS A 131 -0.67 3.29 -0.11
CA HIS A 131 -0.12 2.09 0.51
C HIS A 131 -1.22 1.14 0.99
N CYS A 132 -2.25 1.65 1.68
CA CYS A 132 -3.41 0.84 2.05
C CYS A 132 -4.13 0.27 0.82
N LEU A 133 -4.27 1.06 -0.25
CA LEU A 133 -4.85 0.59 -1.51
C LEU A 133 -4.02 -0.53 -2.16
N ARG A 134 -2.68 -0.46 -2.09
CA ARG A 134 -1.78 -1.54 -2.55
C ARG A 134 -2.01 -2.85 -1.79
N MET A 135 -2.30 -2.77 -0.49
CA MET A 135 -2.65 -3.94 0.34
C MET A 135 -4.01 -4.54 -0.06
N LEU A 136 -5.00 -3.69 -0.34
CA LEU A 136 -6.29 -4.13 -0.88
C LEU A 136 -6.12 -4.80 -2.25
N ARG A 137 -5.32 -4.20 -3.14
CA ARG A 137 -4.97 -4.78 -4.44
C ARG A 137 -4.37 -6.17 -4.27
N ALA A 138 -3.39 -6.34 -3.38
CA ALA A 138 -2.79 -7.65 -3.10
C ALA A 138 -3.82 -8.68 -2.58
N THR A 139 -4.77 -8.24 -1.76
CA THR A 139 -5.86 -9.11 -1.28
C THR A 139 -6.75 -9.56 -2.43
N MET A 140 -7.08 -8.67 -3.38
CA MET A 140 -7.84 -9.02 -4.58
C MET A 140 -7.05 -9.96 -5.50
N GLN A 141 -5.73 -9.76 -5.65
CA GLN A 141 -4.88 -10.71 -6.39
C GLN A 141 -4.94 -12.11 -5.79
N ASN A 142 -4.88 -12.22 -4.45
CA ASN A 142 -5.05 -13.51 -3.77
C ASN A 142 -6.46 -14.10 -4.00
N TYR A 143 -7.50 -13.28 -3.90
CA TYR A 143 -8.89 -13.69 -4.12
C TYR A 143 -9.10 -14.29 -5.52
N PHE A 144 -8.60 -13.63 -6.56
CA PHE A 144 -8.69 -14.13 -7.94
C PHE A 144 -7.65 -15.22 -8.30
N GLY A 145 -6.81 -15.65 -7.34
CA GLY A 145 -5.77 -16.67 -7.58
C GLY A 145 -4.62 -16.18 -8.48
N LEU A 146 -4.37 -14.86 -8.51
CA LEU A 146 -3.35 -14.19 -9.31
C LEU A 146 -2.08 -13.83 -8.51
N ALA A 147 -2.09 -14.07 -7.20
CA ALA A 147 -0.95 -13.78 -6.35
C ALA A 147 0.24 -14.69 -6.68
N ALA A 148 1.45 -14.13 -6.65
CA ALA A 148 2.68 -14.91 -6.78
C ALA A 148 2.74 -15.98 -5.68
N GLU A 149 3.24 -17.17 -6.02
CA GLU A 149 3.17 -18.44 -5.25
C GLU A 149 3.73 -18.44 -3.80
N ASN A 150 4.04 -17.28 -3.21
CA ASN A 150 4.59 -17.13 -1.86
C ASN A 150 3.65 -16.52 -0.82
N THR A 151 2.41 -16.16 -1.17
CA THR A 151 1.40 -15.72 -0.19
C THR A 151 0.48 -16.88 0.17
N GLY A 152 0.87 -17.66 1.18
CA GLY A 152 0.08 -18.78 1.70
C GLY A 152 -1.28 -18.35 2.24
N HIS A 153 -2.29 -18.28 1.39
CA HIS A 153 -3.71 -18.30 1.73
C HIS A 153 -4.40 -19.27 0.76
N GLY A 154 -5.12 -20.24 1.31
CA GLY A 154 -5.66 -21.39 0.58
C GLY A 154 -6.49 -21.00 -0.63
N THR A 155 -6.20 -21.67 -1.74
CA THR A 155 -6.98 -21.69 -2.98
C THR A 155 -8.45 -21.95 -2.66
N HIS A 156 -9.33 -21.01 -2.99
CA HIS A 156 -10.77 -21.26 -3.04
C HIS A 156 -11.29 -20.81 -4.41
N THR A 157 -12.26 -21.56 -4.94
CA THR A 157 -12.80 -21.40 -6.27
C THR A 157 -14.01 -20.46 -6.23
N HIS A 158 -13.99 -19.39 -7.05
CA HIS A 158 -15.18 -18.58 -7.30
C HIS A 158 -16.05 -19.28 -8.36
N GLY A 159 -17.10 -19.96 -7.87
CA GLY A 159 -18.09 -20.62 -8.70
C GLY A 159 -18.89 -19.60 -9.52
N GLY A 160 -18.95 -19.81 -10.83
CA GLY A 160 -19.69 -18.98 -11.77
C GLY A 160 -21.18 -18.91 -11.44
N ARG A 161 -21.77 -17.73 -11.65
CA ARG A 161 -23.21 -17.56 -11.68
C ARG A 161 -23.64 -17.10 -13.05
N ASP A 162 -24.42 -17.94 -13.72
CA ASP A 162 -25.18 -17.62 -14.93
C ASP A 162 -26.33 -16.65 -14.61
N GLY A 163 -26.62 -15.76 -15.56
CA GLY A 163 -27.70 -14.78 -15.43
C GLY A 163 -27.41 -13.54 -16.27
N ALA A 164 -28.03 -13.46 -17.44
CA ALA A 164 -27.85 -12.39 -18.42
C ALA A 164 -28.24 -11.02 -17.84
N THR A 165 -27.23 -10.26 -17.45
CA THR A 165 -27.21 -8.80 -17.30
C THR A 165 -25.84 -8.41 -17.88
N LEU A 166 -25.64 -7.19 -18.40
CA LEU A 166 -24.35 -6.77 -18.98
C LEU A 166 -23.22 -7.01 -17.95
N LYS A 167 -22.55 -8.17 -17.99
CA LYS A 167 -21.55 -8.56 -17.00
C LYS A 167 -20.26 -7.93 -17.44
N VAL A 168 -19.98 -6.74 -16.91
CA VAL A 168 -18.57 -6.37 -16.73
C VAL A 168 -17.99 -7.51 -15.89
N ASP A 169 -16.95 -8.15 -16.42
CA ASP A 169 -16.20 -9.16 -15.69
C ASP A 169 -15.81 -8.58 -14.32
N GLU A 170 -16.13 -9.29 -13.23
CA GLU A 170 -15.97 -8.79 -11.86
C GLU A 170 -14.53 -8.37 -11.59
N ARG A 171 -13.57 -9.15 -12.12
CA ARG A 171 -12.15 -8.83 -12.07
C ARG A 171 -11.86 -7.52 -12.80
N THR A 172 -12.30 -7.38 -14.05
CA THR A 172 -12.13 -6.16 -14.86
C THR A 172 -12.70 -4.93 -14.14
N HIS A 173 -13.85 -5.08 -13.45
CA HIS A 173 -14.42 -4.00 -12.65
C HIS A 173 -13.54 -3.64 -11.46
N VAL A 174 -13.05 -4.62 -10.70
CA VAL A 174 -12.13 -4.40 -9.57
C VAL A 174 -10.82 -3.75 -10.02
N GLU A 175 -10.25 -4.20 -11.14
CA GLU A 175 -9.06 -3.64 -11.77
C GLU A 175 -9.22 -2.14 -12.05
N HIS A 176 -10.30 -1.78 -12.75
CA HIS A 176 -10.64 -0.40 -13.04
C HIS A 176 -10.88 0.43 -11.77
N CYS A 177 -11.66 -0.10 -10.81
CA CYS A 177 -11.99 0.59 -9.57
C CYS A 177 -10.75 0.92 -8.75
N LEU A 178 -9.84 -0.05 -8.57
CA LEU A 178 -8.62 0.17 -7.81
C LEU A 178 -7.72 1.21 -8.50
N GLY A 179 -7.53 1.12 -9.82
CA GLY A 179 -6.76 2.10 -10.58
C GLY A 179 -7.37 3.52 -10.49
N TYR A 180 -8.70 3.63 -10.61
CA TYR A 180 -9.43 4.89 -10.44
C TYR A 180 -9.25 5.48 -9.04
N ILE A 181 -9.41 4.68 -7.97
CA ILE A 181 -9.22 5.14 -6.59
C ILE A 181 -7.79 5.62 -6.38
N GLY A 182 -6.78 4.89 -6.87
CA GLY A 182 -5.38 5.29 -6.78
C GLY A 182 -5.12 6.67 -7.41
N ARG A 183 -5.62 6.90 -8.63
CA ARG A 183 -5.54 8.20 -9.30
C ARG A 183 -6.29 9.30 -8.54
N ALA A 184 -7.48 9.00 -7.99
CA ALA A 184 -8.25 9.96 -7.21
C ALA A 184 -7.53 10.38 -5.92
N LEU A 185 -6.87 9.44 -5.22
CA LEU A 185 -6.07 9.73 -4.04
C LEU A 185 -4.87 10.63 -4.37
N LEU A 186 -4.17 10.36 -5.48
CA LEU A 186 -3.06 11.19 -5.95
C LEU A 186 -3.52 12.60 -6.39
N CYS A 187 -4.68 12.68 -7.06
CA CYS A 187 -5.25 13.94 -7.51
C CYS A 187 -5.69 14.86 -6.36
N ASN A 188 -6.25 14.29 -5.28
CA ASN A 188 -6.64 15.06 -4.09
C ASN A 188 -5.45 15.34 -3.16
N GLY A 189 -4.47 14.44 -3.11
CA GLY A 189 -3.14 14.72 -2.60
C GLY A 189 -3.08 15.23 -1.17
N ASP A 190 -3.73 14.56 -0.21
CA ASP A 190 -3.65 14.94 1.21
C ASP A 190 -2.19 14.88 1.72
N ASP A 191 -1.56 16.04 1.87
CA ASP A 191 -0.16 16.19 2.26
C ASP A 191 0.05 16.30 3.78
N THR A 192 -0.98 15.93 4.57
CA THR A 192 -0.91 15.86 6.03
C THR A 192 0.26 14.99 6.49
N LEU A 193 1.04 15.55 7.42
CA LEU A 193 2.16 14.85 8.04
C LEU A 193 1.65 13.93 9.16
N GLU A 194 2.06 12.67 9.11
CA GLU A 194 1.72 11.65 10.10
C GLU A 194 2.99 11.15 10.81
N PRO A 195 3.46 11.85 11.86
CA PRO A 195 4.56 11.38 12.68
C PRO A 195 4.33 9.94 13.16
N PRO A 196 5.39 9.09 13.15
CA PRO A 196 5.25 7.71 13.58
C PRO A 196 5.06 7.64 15.09
N PHE A 197 4.26 6.69 15.54
CA PHE A 197 4.32 6.29 16.94
C PHE A 197 5.58 5.43 17.16
N THR A 198 6.23 5.60 18.29
CA THR A 198 7.46 4.88 18.63
C THR A 198 7.31 4.10 19.92
N LYS A 199 7.81 2.87 19.94
CA LYS A 199 8.00 2.09 21.17
C LYS A 199 9.49 2.07 21.49
N LYS A 200 9.83 2.41 22.74
CA LYS A 200 11.23 2.45 23.21
C LYS A 200 11.51 1.37 24.24
N ASP A 201 12.76 0.94 24.35
CA ASP A 201 13.25 0.13 25.46
C ASP A 201 13.57 1.01 26.69
N ALA A 202 14.11 0.39 27.75
CA ALA A 202 14.49 1.07 28.99
C ALA A 202 15.66 2.06 28.79
N ASP A 203 16.52 1.80 27.80
CA ASP A 203 17.69 2.61 27.48
C ASP A 203 17.34 3.75 26.50
N GLY A 204 16.08 3.82 26.06
CA GLY A 204 15.56 4.85 25.16
C GLY A 204 15.72 4.56 23.67
N ASN A 205 16.21 3.37 23.29
CA ASN A 205 16.33 2.96 21.90
C ASN A 205 14.96 2.67 21.30
N ILE A 206 14.76 3.05 20.04
CA ILE A 206 13.50 2.79 19.32
C ILE A 206 13.47 1.33 18.87
N LEU A 207 12.51 0.57 19.42
CA LEU A 207 12.25 -0.83 19.07
C LEU A 207 11.26 -0.97 17.91
N LEU A 208 10.35 -0.01 17.78
CA LEU A 208 9.33 0.02 16.74
C LEU A 208 9.03 1.48 16.37
N SER A 209 8.89 1.74 15.08
CA SER A 209 8.39 2.99 14.52
C SER A 209 7.38 2.63 13.43
N ALA A 210 6.14 3.08 13.56
CA ALA A 210 5.09 2.81 12.58
C ALA A 210 4.13 3.99 12.46
N VAL A 211 3.47 4.07 11.31
CA VAL A 211 2.45 5.06 11.00
C VAL A 211 1.11 4.35 10.95
N ASN A 212 0.09 4.91 11.60
CA ASN A 212 -1.25 4.33 11.64
C ASN A 212 -2.37 5.34 11.36
N GLY A 213 -2.03 6.58 10.97
CA GLY A 213 -2.98 7.64 10.64
C GLY A 213 -3.77 8.22 11.82
N GLN A 214 -3.63 7.69 13.04
CA GLN A 214 -4.47 8.11 14.16
C GLN A 214 -4.00 9.42 14.78
N GLY A 215 -4.95 10.31 15.09
CA GLY A 215 -4.71 11.53 15.86
C GLY A 215 -4.14 12.71 15.05
N HIS A 216 -4.11 12.61 13.73
CA HIS A 216 -3.63 13.69 12.85
C HIS A 216 -4.80 14.50 12.29
N GLN A 217 -4.59 15.80 12.09
CA GLN A 217 -5.57 16.71 11.50
C GLN A 217 -5.33 16.81 10.01
N HIS A 218 -6.38 16.59 9.23
CA HIS A 218 -6.33 16.63 7.78
C HIS A 218 -6.93 17.92 7.23
N SER A 219 -6.37 18.45 6.15
CA SER A 219 -6.89 19.62 5.45
C SER A 219 -7.88 19.22 4.35
N CYS A 220 -9.04 18.71 4.76
CA CYS A 220 -10.04 18.18 3.83
C CYS A 220 -10.72 19.26 2.98
N ARG A 221 -11.07 18.92 1.74
CA ARG A 221 -12.02 19.70 0.94
C ARG A 221 -13.41 19.55 1.53
N ASP A 222 -14.10 20.67 1.75
CA ASP A 222 -15.49 20.66 2.20
C ASP A 222 -16.42 20.05 1.14
N SER A 223 -16.98 18.89 1.47
CA SER A 223 -17.88 18.09 0.62
C SER A 223 -19.36 18.40 0.85
N THR A 224 -19.71 19.29 1.78
CA THR A 224 -21.09 19.54 2.21
C THR A 224 -22.01 19.89 1.03
N LEU A 225 -21.58 20.84 0.18
CA LEU A 225 -22.37 21.24 -0.98
C LEU A 225 -22.54 20.08 -1.98
N ALA A 226 -21.48 19.28 -2.20
CA ALA A 226 -21.56 18.13 -3.10
C ALA A 226 -22.58 17.11 -2.59
N TRP A 227 -22.50 16.77 -1.29
CA TRP A 227 -23.43 15.87 -0.63
C TRP A 227 -24.87 16.37 -0.73
N GLN A 228 -25.11 17.62 -0.34
CA GLN A 228 -26.45 18.20 -0.34
C GLN A 228 -27.06 18.27 -1.75
N THR A 229 -26.27 18.63 -2.75
CA THR A 229 -26.75 18.73 -4.13
C THR A 229 -27.16 17.36 -4.67
N VAL A 230 -26.30 16.35 -4.49
CA VAL A 230 -26.61 14.99 -4.95
C VAL A 230 -27.80 14.42 -4.19
N PHE A 231 -27.82 14.55 -2.87
CA PHE A 231 -28.92 14.05 -2.05
C PHE A 231 -30.27 14.69 -2.42
N ALA A 232 -30.32 16.02 -2.61
CA ALA A 232 -31.55 16.70 -3.04
C ALA A 232 -32.01 16.22 -4.43
N SER A 233 -31.06 15.90 -5.33
CA SER A 233 -31.38 15.46 -6.69
C SER A 233 -32.05 14.07 -6.77
N GLU A 234 -31.99 13.28 -5.69
CA GLU A 234 -32.68 11.98 -5.62
C GLU A 234 -34.21 12.14 -5.52
N GLU A 235 -34.69 13.22 -4.91
CA GLU A 235 -36.13 13.54 -4.80
C GLU A 235 -36.60 14.44 -5.94
N ASP A 236 -35.79 15.45 -6.29
CA ASP A 236 -36.08 16.45 -7.33
C ASP A 236 -34.88 16.60 -8.27
N PRO A 237 -34.83 15.86 -9.39
CA PRO A 237 -33.70 15.87 -10.31
C PRO A 237 -33.38 17.27 -10.84
N VAL A 238 -32.09 17.59 -10.93
CA VAL A 238 -31.65 18.90 -11.45
C VAL A 238 -32.02 19.05 -12.93
N GLU A 239 -32.53 20.23 -13.28
CA GLU A 239 -32.77 20.59 -14.68
C GLU A 239 -31.47 20.55 -15.50
N PRO A 240 -31.53 20.31 -16.81
CA PRO A 240 -30.36 20.35 -17.68
C PRO A 240 -29.59 21.67 -17.53
N PHE A 241 -28.27 21.59 -17.43
CA PHE A 241 -27.38 22.73 -17.24
C PHE A 241 -26.18 22.65 -18.19
N GLU A 242 -25.67 23.81 -18.55
CA GLU A 242 -24.43 23.92 -19.32
C GLU A 242 -23.22 23.63 -18.41
N TRP A 243 -22.26 22.86 -18.90
CA TRP A 243 -21.03 22.54 -18.18
C TRP A 243 -19.81 22.56 -19.11
N SER A 244 -18.64 22.75 -18.52
CA SER A 244 -17.34 22.78 -19.17
C SER A 244 -16.35 21.82 -18.49
N ALA A 245 -15.31 21.40 -19.20
CA ALA A 245 -14.27 20.55 -18.63
C ALA A 245 -13.65 21.20 -17.38
N GLY A 246 -13.58 20.44 -16.28
CA GLY A 246 -13.10 20.93 -14.98
C GLY A 246 -14.19 21.52 -14.08
N ASP A 247 -15.44 21.63 -14.54
CA ASP A 247 -16.55 22.01 -13.66
C ASP A 247 -16.74 21.03 -12.51
N THR A 248 -17.16 21.57 -11.38
CA THR A 248 -17.47 20.83 -10.16
C THR A 248 -18.83 21.24 -9.64
N VAL A 249 -19.43 20.44 -8.76
CA VAL A 249 -20.69 20.83 -8.09
C VAL A 249 -20.60 22.22 -7.46
N ARG A 250 -19.42 22.59 -6.94
CA ARG A 250 -19.18 23.91 -6.34
C ARG A 250 -19.12 25.04 -7.37
N SER A 251 -18.57 24.82 -8.58
CA SER A 251 -18.54 25.87 -9.61
C SER A 251 -19.91 26.09 -10.25
N VAL A 252 -20.70 25.02 -10.40
CA VAL A 252 -22.00 25.06 -11.08
C VAL A 252 -23.13 25.46 -10.13
N PHE A 253 -23.21 24.84 -8.94
CA PHE A 253 -24.32 24.99 -8.00
C PHE A 253 -23.97 25.80 -6.75
N GLY A 254 -22.71 26.24 -6.62
CA GLY A 254 -22.30 27.11 -5.52
C GLY A 254 -22.90 28.50 -5.63
N LYS A 255 -23.25 29.10 -4.49
CA LYS A 255 -23.61 30.52 -4.43
C LYS A 255 -22.36 31.34 -4.75
N LYS A 256 -22.47 32.28 -5.70
CA LYS A 256 -21.45 33.30 -5.97
C LYS A 256 -21.40 34.33 -4.85
#